data_AF-A0A8J6QAM3-F1
#
_entry.id   AF-A0A8J6QAM3-F1
#
_cell.length_a   1.000
_cell.length_b   1.000
_cell.length_c   1.000
_cell.angle_alpha   90.00
_cell.angle_beta   90.00
_cell.angle_gamma   90.00
#
_symmetry.space_group_name_H-M   'P 1'
#
loop_
_entity.id
_entity.type
_entity.pdbx_description
1 polymer ?
#
loop_
_entity_poly.entity_id
_entity_poly.type
_entity_poly.pdbx_seq_one_letter_code
_entity_poly.pdbx_strand_id
1 'polypeptide(L)'
;MENVIKINNEIADLIIKLCFSINDLKKSCQSNDKGGLHFFSTYNDIKTRMDNLLQVSSSKAMSAKITETKAFAKNSLKIYKIFPTEINGRDKTIQTLNRIVNQLTDLEKLISNPL
;
A
#
# COMPACT_ATOMS: atom_id res chain seq x y z
N MET A 1 -8.33 27.92 -8.84
CA MET A 1 -7.33 27.22 -9.69
C MET A 1 -6.10 26.82 -8.88
N GLU A 2 -5.55 27.70 -8.04
CA GLU A 2 -4.42 27.37 -7.15
C GLU A 2 -4.68 26.19 -6.19
N ASN A 3 -5.87 26.13 -5.56
CA ASN A 3 -6.22 25.02 -4.66
C ASN A 3 -6.27 23.65 -5.36
N VAL A 4 -6.76 23.61 -6.61
CA VAL A 4 -6.84 22.37 -7.41
C VAL A 4 -5.43 21.88 -7.78
N ILE A 5 -4.54 22.80 -8.17
CA ILE A 5 -3.14 22.47 -8.47
C ILE A 5 -2.43 21.94 -7.23
N LYS A 6 -2.66 22.57 -6.07
CA LYS A 6 -2.08 22.12 -4.79
C LYS A 6 -2.54 20.71 -4.42
N ILE A 7 -3.84 20.42 -4.50
CA ILE A 7 -4.38 19.09 -4.19
C ILE A 7 -3.83 18.03 -5.15
N ASN A 8 -3.75 18.33 -6.44
CA ASN A 8 -3.18 17.41 -7.43
C ASN A 8 -1.71 17.09 -7.14
N ASN A 9 -0.92 18.08 -6.70
CA ASN A 9 0.46 17.86 -6.29
C ASN A 9 0.54 16.98 -5.03
N GLU A 10 -0.32 17.20 -4.03
CA GLU A 10 -0.37 16.38 -2.82
C GLU A 10 -0.75 14.92 -3.14
N ILE A 11 -1.70 14.71 -4.05
CA ILE A 11 -2.09 13.37 -4.54
C ILE A 11 -0.90 12.71 -5.26
N ALA A 12 -0.22 13.43 -6.16
CA ALA A 12 0.93 12.90 -6.90
C ALA A 12 2.07 12.51 -5.95
N ASP A 13 2.39 13.36 -4.98
CA ASP A 13 3.40 13.08 -3.95
C ASP A 13 3.05 11.84 -3.12
N LEU A 14 1.78 11.68 -2.74
CA LEU A 14 1.34 10.49 -2.01
C LEU A 14 1.43 9.22 -2.85
N ILE A 15 1.09 9.29 -4.13
CA ILE A 15 1.26 8.17 -5.07
C ILE A 15 2.74 7.78 -5.17
N ILE A 16 3.65 8.75 -5.33
CA ILE A 16 5.10 8.51 -5.38
C ILE A 16 5.58 7.84 -4.07
N LYS A 17 5.15 8.37 -2.92
CA LYS A 17 5.46 7.80 -1.60
C LYS A 17 4.93 6.37 -1.44
N LEU A 18 3.75 6.08 -1.96
CA LEU A 18 3.19 4.73 -1.99
C LEU A 18 4.04 3.78 -2.83
N CYS A 19 4.44 4.19 -4.03
CA CYS A 19 5.33 3.41 -4.90
C CYS A 19 6.65 3.06 -4.19
N PHE A 20 7.25 4.03 -3.48
CA PHE A 20 8.46 3.76 -2.69
C PHE A 20 8.20 2.79 -1.53
N SER A 21 7.12 2.96 -0.77
CA SER A 21 6.76 2.03 0.32
C SER A 21 6.52 0.60 -0.20
N ILE A 22 5.88 0.45 -1.35
CA ILE A 22 5.64 -0.86 -1.99
C ILE A 22 6.96 -1.48 -2.46
N ASN A 23 7.89 -0.68 -2.98
CA ASN A 23 9.22 -1.16 -3.33
C ASN A 23 10.03 -1.59 -2.09
N ASP A 24 9.88 -0.90 -0.95
CA ASP A 24 10.49 -1.32 0.31
C ASP A 24 9.87 -2.62 0.85
N LEU A 25 8.57 -2.84 0.62
CA LEU A 25 7.89 -4.09 0.96
C LEU A 25 8.49 -5.28 0.22
N LYS A 26 8.89 -5.10 -1.05
CA LYS A 26 9.61 -6.13 -1.82
C LYS A 26 10.84 -6.64 -1.07
N LYS A 27 11.61 -5.72 -0.48
CA LYS A 27 12.85 -6.03 0.24
C LYS A 27 12.59 -6.74 1.57
N SER A 28 11.47 -6.44 2.24
CA SER A 28 11.14 -7.04 3.53
C SER A 28 10.47 -8.41 3.40
N CYS A 29 9.83 -8.69 2.26
CA CYS A 29 9.21 -9.99 1.95
C CYS A 29 10.18 -11.00 1.31
N GLN A 30 11.44 -10.65 1.04
CA GLN A 30 12.43 -11.59 0.51
C GLN A 30 12.81 -12.64 1.56
N SER A 31 12.40 -13.90 1.38
CA SER A 31 12.86 -14.99 2.24
C SER A 31 14.32 -15.30 1.98
N ASN A 32 15.13 -15.34 3.03
CA ASN A 32 16.37 -16.10 3.00
C ASN A 32 15.99 -17.57 3.25
N ASP A 33 16.03 -18.37 2.18
CA ASP A 33 16.05 -19.84 2.15
C ASP A 33 14.77 -20.70 2.37
N LYS A 34 14.58 -21.59 1.37
CA LYS A 34 14.07 -22.99 1.32
C LYS A 34 12.71 -23.40 1.90
N GLY A 35 12.01 -22.57 2.66
CA GLY A 35 10.64 -22.87 3.11
C GLY A 35 9.66 -21.89 2.49
N GLY A 36 9.09 -22.22 1.33
CA GLY A 36 8.17 -21.37 0.56
C GLY A 36 6.88 -21.04 1.31
N LEU A 37 6.96 -20.14 2.29
CA LEU A 37 5.80 -19.56 2.93
C LEU A 37 5.29 -18.41 2.05
N HIS A 38 3.96 -18.26 2.00
CA HIS A 38 3.16 -17.36 1.16
C HIS A 38 3.54 -15.85 1.18
N PHE A 39 4.58 -15.44 1.91
CA PHE A 39 5.03 -14.07 2.10
C PHE A 39 5.37 -13.33 0.81
N PHE A 40 5.88 -14.05 -0.19
CA PHE A 40 6.21 -13.47 -1.49
C PHE A 40 5.00 -12.95 -2.26
N SER A 41 3.79 -13.45 -1.99
CA SER A 41 2.60 -12.97 -2.70
C SER A 41 2.15 -11.60 -2.20
N THR A 42 2.35 -11.26 -0.92
CA THR A 42 1.84 -9.99 -0.35
C THR A 42 2.38 -8.77 -1.11
N TYR A 43 3.67 -8.77 -1.45
CA TYR A 43 4.26 -7.71 -2.28
C TYR A 43 3.62 -7.67 -3.67
N ASN A 44 3.53 -8.81 -4.36
CA ASN A 44 2.96 -8.88 -5.71
C ASN A 44 1.49 -8.48 -5.74
N ASP A 45 0.71 -8.87 -4.73
CA ASP A 45 -0.71 -8.56 -4.58
C ASP A 45 -0.92 -7.06 -4.32
N ILE A 46 -0.13 -6.46 -3.42
CA ILE A 46 -0.20 -5.02 -3.16
C ILE A 46 0.25 -4.22 -4.39
N LYS A 47 1.33 -4.64 -5.07
CA LYS A 47 1.78 -4.02 -6.31
C LYS A 47 0.69 -4.05 -7.37
N THR A 48 0.12 -5.23 -7.63
CA THR A 48 -0.94 -5.40 -8.65
C THR A 48 -2.16 -4.53 -8.32
N ARG A 49 -2.53 -4.42 -7.05
CA ARG A 49 -3.62 -3.54 -6.62
C ARG A 49 -3.29 -2.06 -6.80
N MET A 50 -2.05 -1.66 -6.57
CA MET A 50 -1.58 -0.30 -6.87
C MET A 50 -1.59 -0.02 -8.37
N ASP A 51 -1.15 -0.97 -9.20
CA ASP A 51 -1.20 -0.84 -10.66
C ASP A 51 -2.65 -0.66 -11.13
N ASN A 52 -3.58 -1.45 -10.58
CA ASN A 52 -5.01 -1.33 -10.86
C ASN A 52 -5.59 0.03 -10.41
N LEU A 53 -5.13 0.57 -9.28
CA LEU A 53 -5.51 1.89 -8.79
C LEU A 53 -5.04 2.99 -9.76
N LEU A 54 -3.83 2.86 -10.32
CA LEU A 54 -3.28 3.87 -11.24
C LEU A 54 -3.92 3.84 -12.64
N GLN A 55 -4.61 2.75 -13.00
CA GLN A 55 -5.29 2.62 -14.29
C GLN A 55 -6.71 3.21 -14.30
N VAL A 56 -7.27 3.57 -13.15
CA VAL A 56 -8.63 4.11 -13.10
C VAL A 56 -8.65 5.60 -13.48
N SER A 57 -9.66 5.98 -14.25
CA SER A 57 -9.80 7.34 -14.79
C SER A 57 -10.77 8.24 -14.02
N SER A 58 -11.54 7.70 -13.07
CA SER A 58 -12.51 8.47 -12.28
C SER A 58 -12.19 8.43 -10.78
N SER A 59 -12.44 9.54 -10.09
CA SER A 59 -12.27 9.66 -8.63
C SER A 59 -13.07 8.61 -7.85
N LYS A 60 -14.30 8.32 -8.30
CA LYS A 60 -15.16 7.27 -7.70
C LYS A 60 -14.51 5.88 -7.81
N ALA A 61 -14.01 5.52 -8.99
CA ALA A 61 -13.32 4.24 -9.18
C ALA A 61 -12.00 4.19 -8.40
N MET A 62 -11.27 5.31 -8.33
CA MET A 62 -10.03 5.43 -7.56
C MET A 62 -10.28 5.22 -6.07
N SER A 63 -11.30 5.87 -5.51
CA SER A 63 -11.71 5.72 -4.11
C SER A 63 -12.09 4.27 -3.78
N ALA A 64 -12.82 3.60 -4.66
CA ALA A 64 -13.14 2.18 -4.51
C ALA A 64 -11.87 1.30 -4.49
N LYS A 65 -10.93 1.53 -5.42
CA LYS A 65 -9.67 0.78 -5.49
C LYS A 65 -8.75 1.06 -4.30
N ILE A 66 -8.73 2.29 -3.78
CA ILE A 66 -8.03 2.64 -2.55
C ILE A 66 -8.61 1.87 -1.37
N THR A 67 -9.94 1.84 -1.24
CA THR A 67 -10.63 1.08 -0.19
C THR A 67 -10.27 -0.40 -0.23
N GLU A 68 -10.35 -1.02 -1.41
CA GLU A 68 -9.98 -2.43 -1.62
C GLU A 68 -8.51 -2.70 -1.25
N THR A 69 -7.59 -1.85 -1.71
CA THR A 69 -6.14 -1.99 -1.48
C THR A 69 -5.81 -1.81 0.01
N LYS A 70 -6.43 -0.83 0.67
CA LYS A 70 -6.29 -0.58 2.11
C LYS A 70 -6.81 -1.75 2.93
N ALA A 71 -7.97 -2.32 2.57
CA ALA A 71 -8.52 -3.49 3.24
C ALA A 71 -7.59 -4.70 3.12
N PHE A 72 -7.04 -4.95 1.93
CA PHE A 72 -6.05 -6.00 1.72
C PHE A 72 -4.81 -5.78 2.59
N ALA A 73 -4.20 -4.59 2.56
CA ALA A 73 -3.02 -4.28 3.36
C ALA A 73 -3.26 -4.43 4.88
N LYS A 74 -4.45 -4.05 5.37
CA LYS A 74 -4.85 -4.27 6.77
C LYS A 74 -4.99 -5.76 7.12
N ASN A 75 -5.52 -6.57 6.20
CA ASN A 75 -5.64 -8.01 6.41
C ASN A 75 -4.26 -8.68 6.40
N SER A 76 -3.39 -8.33 5.46
CA SER A 76 -1.99 -8.77 5.46
C SER A 76 -1.30 -8.39 6.77
N LEU A 77 -1.47 -7.15 7.25
CA LEU A 77 -0.89 -6.70 8.52
C LEU A 77 -1.35 -7.56 9.70
N LYS A 78 -2.64 -7.93 9.78
CA LYS A 78 -3.16 -8.83 10.83
C LYS A 78 -2.47 -10.19 10.79
N ILE A 79 -2.30 -10.74 9.58
CA ILE A 79 -1.60 -12.01 9.35
C ILE A 79 -0.13 -11.91 9.80
N TYR A 80 0.60 -10.86 9.43
CA TYR A 80 1.99 -10.68 9.87
C TYR A 80 2.14 -10.51 11.39
N LYS A 81 1.15 -9.90 12.06
CA LYS A 81 1.17 -9.74 13.52
C LYS A 81 1.03 -11.06 14.27
N ILE A 82 0.26 -12.02 13.75
CA ILE A 82 0.07 -13.34 14.39
C ILE A 82 1.23 -14.30 14.13
N PHE A 83 2.06 -14.04 13.12
CA PHE A 83 3.22 -14.88 12.84
C PHE A 83 4.28 -14.81 13.95
N PRO A 84 5.05 -15.90 14.15
CA PRO A 84 6.18 -15.93 15.08
C PRO A 84 7.18 -14.79 14.83
N THR A 85 7.72 -14.22 15.91
CA THR A 85 8.72 -13.13 15.86
C THR A 85 10.04 -13.56 15.23
N GLU A 86 10.31 -14.87 15.20
CA GLU A 86 11.50 -15.49 14.61
C GLU A 86 11.52 -15.42 13.07
N ILE A 87 10.39 -15.08 12.43
CA ILE A 87 10.34 -14.92 10.98
C ILE A 87 11.13 -13.67 10.57
N ASN A 88 12.25 -13.89 9.88
CA ASN A 88 13.07 -12.82 9.36
C ASN A 88 12.28 -11.86 8.46
N GLY A 89 12.49 -10.56 8.62
CA GLY A 89 11.79 -9.53 7.84
C GLY A 89 10.35 -9.24 8.28
N ARG A 90 9.79 -9.98 9.25
CA ARG A 90 8.42 -9.77 9.77
C ARG A 90 8.19 -8.34 10.25
N ASP A 91 9.01 -7.87 11.18
CA ASP A 91 8.78 -6.56 11.81
C ASP A 91 8.91 -5.42 10.82
N LYS A 92 9.90 -5.52 9.92
CA LYS A 92 10.05 -4.57 8.81
C LYS A 92 8.85 -4.60 7.86
N THR A 93 8.30 -5.79 7.60
CA THR A 93 7.08 -5.95 6.80
C THR A 93 5.86 -5.33 7.49
N ILE A 94 5.69 -5.55 8.79
CA ILE A 94 4.63 -4.92 9.61
C ILE A 94 4.74 -3.40 9.54
N GLN A 95 5.94 -2.85 9.75
CA GLN A 95 6.18 -1.41 9.68
C GLN A 95 5.86 -0.85 8.28
N THR A 96 6.26 -1.56 7.23
CA THR A 96 6.02 -1.13 5.84
C THR A 96 4.54 -1.20 5.48
N LEU A 97 3.83 -2.26 5.89
CA LEU A 97 2.39 -2.39 5.71
C LEU A 97 1.62 -1.28 6.45
N ASN A 98 2.00 -0.94 7.69
CA ASN A 98 1.41 0.19 8.41
C ASN A 98 1.59 1.50 7.64
N ARG A 99 2.79 1.75 7.10
CA ARG A 99 3.07 2.94 6.28
C ARG A 99 2.16 3.01 5.05
N ILE A 100 2.02 1.89 4.32
CA ILE A 100 1.15 1.79 3.16
C ILE A 100 -0.32 2.07 3.54
N VAL A 101 -0.81 1.48 4.64
CA VAL A 101 -2.19 1.70 5.13
C VAL A 101 -2.45 3.18 5.45
N ASN A 102 -1.50 3.86 6.08
CA ASN A 102 -1.63 5.28 6.41
C ASN A 102 -1.64 6.13 5.14
N GLN A 103 -0.70 5.89 4.23
CA GLN A 103 -0.63 6.61 2.94
C GLN A 103 -1.91 6.42 2.10
N LEU A 104 -2.46 5.21 2.06
CA LEU A 104 -3.75 4.94 1.39
C LEU A 104 -4.92 5.65 2.07
N THR A 105 -4.89 5.78 3.40
CA THR A 105 -5.92 6.51 4.15
C THR A 105 -5.87 8.01 3.84
N ASP A 106 -4.68 8.59 3.73
CA ASP A 106 -4.53 10.01 3.38
C ASP A 106 -4.90 10.27 1.91
N LEU A 107 -4.51 9.36 1.00
CA LEU A 107 -4.92 9.41 -0.40
C LEU A 107 -6.45 9.35 -0.58
N GLU A 108 -7.12 8.46 0.17
CA GLU A 108 -8.58 8.35 0.16
C GLU A 108 -9.28 9.66 0.59
N LYS A 109 -8.75 10.34 1.61
CA LYS A 109 -9.30 11.63 2.09
C LYS A 109 -9.22 12.70 1.01
N LEU A 110 -8.08 12.81 0.33
CA LEU A 110 -7.88 13.79 -0.73
C LEU A 110 -8.76 13.53 -1.96
N ILE A 111 -8.95 12.27 -2.33
CA ILE A 111 -9.79 11.90 -3.48
C ILE A 111 -11.28 12.01 -3.17
N SER A 112 -11.69 11.77 -1.92
CA SER A 112 -13.10 11.84 -1.52
C SER A 112 -13.58 13.27 -1.25
N ASN A 113 -12.67 14.18 -0.90
CA ASN A 113 -12.95 15.60 -0.71
C ASN A 113 -12.02 16.47 -1.60
N PRO A 114 -12.19 16.46 -2.93
CA PRO A 114 -11.54 17.44 -3.78
C PRO A 114 -12.23 18.79 -3.53
N LEU A 115 -11.57 19.73 -2.84
CA LEU A 115 -12.06 21.11 -2.63
C LEU A 115 -12.26 21.86 -3.95
#